data_AF-G7PF34-F1
#
_entry.id   AF-G7PF34-F1
#
_cell.length_a   1.000
_cell.length_b   1.000
_cell.length_c   1.000
_cell.angle_alpha   90.00
_cell.angle_beta   90.00
_cell.angle_gamma   90.00
#
_symmetry.space_group_name_H-M   'P 1'
#
loop_
_entity.id
_entity.type
_entity.pdbx_description
1 polymer ?
#
loop_
_entity_poly.entity_id
_entity_poly.type
_entity_poly.pdbx_seq_one_letter_code
_entity_poly.pdbx_strand_id
1 'polypeptide(L)'
;MSVWPLASPPLVASSAVISPARSPAQLELCAGFLPLLEHSGLQELFVGFLWATPFQDRPRGCNPPKTCPHPCPEKAFEPYLEILEVYSTKAKNYVNGHCTKYEPWQLIAWSVVWTLLIVWGYEFVFQPESKYAVSSVKTDSSKRFRNEPGCIPVKLSLRIQIQDKLNKTKDDISKNMSFLKVDKEYVKALPSQGLSSSAVLEKLKEYSSMDAFWQEGRASGTVYSGEEKLTELLVKAYGDFAWSNPLHPDIFPGLRKIEAEIVRIACSLFNGGPDSCGCVTSGGTESILMACKAYRDLAFEKGIKTPEIVAPQSAHAAFNKAASYFGMKIVRVPLTKMMEVDVRAMRRAISRNTAMLVCSTPQFPHGVIDPVPEVAKLAVKYKIPLHVDACLGGFLIVFMEKAGYPLEHPFDFRVKGVTSISADTHKYGYAPKGSSLVLYSDKKYRNYQFFVDTDWQGGIYASPTIAGSRPGGISAACWAALMHFGENGYVEATKQIIKTARFLKSDIHFCITLLHARKRVAIQFLKDIRESVTQIMKNPKAKTTGMGAIYGMAQTTVDRNMVAELSSVFLDSLYSTDTVTQGSQMNGSPKPR
;
A
#
# COMPACT_ATOMS: atom_id res chain seq x y z
N MET A 1 12.66 12.31 46.94
CA MET A 1 12.94 13.75 47.10
C MET A 1 13.06 14.30 45.69
N SER A 2 12.25 15.21 45.17
CA SER A 2 11.53 16.34 45.76
C SER A 2 10.29 16.65 44.91
N VAL A 3 9.17 16.88 45.60
CA VAL A 3 7.83 17.22 45.09
C VAL A 3 7.72 18.74 44.99
N TRP A 4 7.11 19.27 43.91
CA TRP A 4 6.61 20.65 43.85
C TRP A 4 5.17 20.66 43.29
N PRO A 5 4.22 21.41 43.89
CA PRO A 5 2.79 21.31 43.59
C PRO A 5 2.24 22.44 42.70
N LEU A 6 1.16 22.08 41.99
CA LEU A 6 0.00 22.82 41.44
C LEU A 6 -0.07 24.36 41.56
N ALA A 7 -0.44 25.02 40.44
CA ALA A 7 -1.62 25.91 40.35
C ALA A 7 -1.86 26.41 38.91
N SER A 8 -3.09 26.25 38.40
CA SER A 8 -3.62 26.88 37.18
C SER A 8 -4.61 27.99 37.56
N PRO A 9 -4.72 29.10 36.82
CA PRO A 9 -5.56 30.25 37.19
C PRO A 9 -7.04 30.06 36.79
N PRO A 10 -8.01 30.73 37.46
CA PRO A 10 -9.43 30.60 37.17
C PRO A 10 -9.89 31.54 36.04
N LEU A 11 -10.80 31.03 35.21
CA LEU A 11 -11.55 31.79 34.20
C LEU A 11 -12.66 32.62 34.86
N VAL A 12 -12.71 33.90 34.51
CA VAL A 12 -13.76 34.85 34.88
C VAL A 12 -14.97 34.64 33.96
N ALA A 13 -16.14 34.30 34.52
CA ALA A 13 -17.42 34.30 33.80
C ALA A 13 -18.37 35.31 34.47
N SER A 14 -18.89 36.25 33.67
CA SER A 14 -19.81 37.29 34.09
C SER A 14 -21.19 36.74 34.45
N SER A 15 -21.72 37.21 35.56
CA SER A 15 -23.07 36.98 36.08
C SER A 15 -24.18 37.51 35.16
N ALA A 16 -25.13 36.63 34.80
CA ALA A 16 -26.49 37.03 34.43
C ALA A 16 -27.49 36.23 35.28
N VAL A 17 -28.40 36.96 35.90
CA VAL A 17 -29.41 36.53 36.88
C VAL A 17 -30.39 35.52 36.24
N ILE A 18 -30.53 34.34 36.85
CA ILE A 18 -31.58 33.36 36.54
C ILE A 18 -32.70 33.52 37.57
N SER A 19 -33.93 33.72 37.10
CA SER A 19 -35.17 33.58 37.89
C SER A 19 -35.79 32.19 37.61
N PRO A 20 -36.48 31.56 38.58
CA PRO A 20 -36.55 30.11 38.68
C PRO A 20 -37.82 29.54 38.02
N ALA A 21 -37.64 28.61 37.09
CA ALA A 21 -38.68 27.66 36.71
C ALA A 21 -38.05 26.45 35.99
N ARG A 22 -37.67 25.41 36.75
CA ARG A 22 -37.63 23.98 36.35
C ARG A 22 -37.01 23.15 37.47
N SER A 23 -37.45 21.91 37.63
CA SER A 23 -37.04 21.02 38.71
C SER A 23 -35.58 20.55 38.57
N PRO A 24 -34.87 20.27 39.68
CA PRO A 24 -33.42 19.96 39.69
C PRO A 24 -33.02 18.69 38.91
N ALA A 25 -33.95 17.76 38.68
CA ALA A 25 -33.67 16.45 38.08
C ALA A 25 -33.37 16.49 36.56
N GLN A 26 -33.67 17.59 35.85
CA GLN A 26 -33.41 17.71 34.41
C GLN A 26 -32.03 18.31 34.07
N LEU A 27 -31.39 19.00 35.03
CA LEU A 27 -30.08 19.63 34.81
C LEU A 27 -28.91 18.65 35.02
N GLU A 28 -29.04 17.65 35.91
CA GLU A 28 -27.98 16.66 36.16
C GLU A 28 -27.79 15.63 35.04
N LEU A 29 -28.84 15.32 34.27
CA LEU A 29 -28.75 14.38 33.13
C LEU A 29 -28.10 15.00 31.88
N CYS A 30 -28.18 16.32 31.70
CA CYS A 30 -27.56 17.00 30.55
C CYS A 30 -26.05 17.21 30.73
N ALA A 31 -25.57 17.32 31.98
CA ALA A 31 -24.15 17.54 32.27
C ALA A 31 -23.28 16.28 32.06
N GLY A 32 -23.86 15.08 32.12
CA GLY A 32 -23.13 13.81 31.96
C GLY A 32 -22.82 13.39 30.51
N PHE A 33 -23.46 14.00 29.51
CA PHE A 33 -23.39 13.55 28.10
C PHE A 33 -22.60 14.47 27.16
N LEU A 34 -22.21 15.66 27.61
CA LEU A 34 -21.35 16.57 26.82
C LEU A 34 -20.00 15.94 26.37
N PRO A 35 -19.31 15.12 27.19
CA PRO A 35 -18.03 14.52 26.78
C PRO A 35 -18.13 13.50 25.64
N LEU A 36 -19.31 12.88 25.44
CA LEU A 36 -19.55 11.87 24.39
C LEU A 36 -19.81 12.50 23.01
N LEU A 37 -20.31 13.74 22.98
CA LEU A 37 -20.62 14.46 21.74
C LEU A 37 -19.40 15.21 21.17
N GLU A 38 -18.41 15.56 22.01
CA GLU A 38 -17.16 16.19 21.54
C GLU A 38 -16.32 15.27 20.65
N HIS A 39 -16.37 13.95 20.85
CA HIS A 39 -15.61 12.99 20.05
C HIS A 39 -16.17 12.71 18.65
N SER A 40 -17.42 13.09 18.36
CA SER A 40 -18.13 12.74 17.12
C SER A 40 -18.27 13.89 16.11
N GLY A 41 -17.96 15.14 16.50
CA GLY A 41 -17.99 16.30 15.60
C GLY A 41 -19.40 16.72 15.12
N LEU A 42 -20.45 16.32 15.84
CA LEU A 42 -21.87 16.53 15.47
C LEU A 42 -22.56 17.69 16.19
N GLN A 43 -21.81 18.70 16.67
CA GLN A 43 -22.35 19.80 17.48
C GLN A 43 -23.51 20.56 16.79
N GLU A 44 -23.46 20.80 15.48
CA GLU A 44 -24.50 21.58 14.80
C GLU A 44 -25.84 20.84 14.62
N LEU A 45 -25.83 19.50 14.63
CA LEU A 45 -27.05 18.70 14.49
C LEU A 45 -27.82 18.59 15.82
N PHE A 46 -27.15 18.74 16.96
CA PHE A 46 -27.79 18.63 18.28
C PHE A 46 -28.41 19.96 18.76
N VAL A 47 -27.81 21.09 18.39
CA VAL A 47 -28.32 22.43 18.77
C VAL A 47 -29.63 22.78 18.04
N GLY A 48 -29.83 22.26 16.82
CA GLY A 48 -31.07 22.48 16.06
C GLY A 48 -32.31 21.75 16.61
N PHE A 49 -32.15 20.74 17.46
CA PHE A 49 -33.27 19.93 17.96
C PHE A 49 -33.77 20.31 19.36
N LEU A 50 -32.99 21.11 20.12
CA LEU A 50 -33.29 21.47 21.51
C LEU A 50 -33.71 22.94 21.72
N TRP A 51 -33.69 23.79 20.69
CA TRP A 51 -34.13 25.18 20.78
C TRP A 51 -35.36 25.44 19.90
N ALA A 52 -36.53 25.13 20.46
CA ALA A 52 -37.82 25.60 19.95
C ALA A 52 -38.61 26.21 21.11
N THR A 53 -38.28 27.46 21.46
CA THR A 53 -39.11 28.35 22.29
C THR A 53 -39.18 29.74 21.65
N PRO A 54 -40.29 30.47 21.83
CA PRO A 54 -40.69 31.57 20.97
C PRO A 54 -39.85 32.83 21.20
N PHE A 55 -39.49 33.52 20.12
CA PHE A 55 -39.04 34.91 20.17
C PHE A 55 -40.25 35.77 20.58
N GLN A 56 -40.24 36.29 21.81
CA GLN A 56 -41.15 37.36 22.23
C GLN A 56 -40.67 38.69 21.64
N ASP A 57 -41.57 39.36 20.93
CA ASP A 57 -41.42 40.71 20.40
C ASP A 57 -41.00 41.71 21.50
N ARG A 58 -39.93 42.46 21.24
CA ARG A 58 -39.68 43.77 21.88
C ARG A 58 -40.07 44.86 20.90
N PRO A 59 -40.82 45.91 21.31
CA PRO A 59 -41.09 47.04 20.44
C PRO A 59 -39.84 47.89 20.31
N ARG A 60 -39.27 47.98 19.11
CA ARG A 60 -38.32 49.05 18.74
C ARG A 60 -39.10 50.14 18.02
N GLY A 61 -39.34 51.26 18.72
CA GLY A 61 -39.81 52.48 18.11
C GLY A 61 -38.71 53.10 17.24
N CYS A 62 -39.02 53.38 15.98
CA CYS A 62 -38.30 54.32 15.12
C CYS A 62 -39.29 54.91 14.11
N ASN A 63 -39.46 56.24 14.14
CA ASN A 63 -40.19 57.00 13.12
C ASN A 63 -39.40 57.04 11.80
N PRO A 64 -40.05 57.17 10.63
CA PRO A 64 -39.41 57.01 9.32
C PRO A 64 -38.84 58.33 8.78
N PRO A 65 -37.91 58.25 7.81
CA PRO A 65 -37.98 59.19 6.69
C PRO A 65 -37.93 58.50 5.31
N LYS A 66 -38.92 58.91 4.49
CA LYS A 66 -38.91 59.22 3.05
C LYS A 66 -37.99 58.42 2.09
N THR A 67 -38.67 57.65 1.23
CA THR A 67 -38.48 57.48 -0.24
C THR A 67 -37.09 57.13 -0.79
N CYS A 68 -36.94 55.87 -1.23
CA CYS A 68 -35.96 55.42 -2.23
C CYS A 68 -36.68 54.55 -3.28
N PRO A 69 -36.56 54.80 -4.60
CA PRO A 69 -37.28 54.05 -5.63
C PRO A 69 -36.39 53.01 -6.32
N HIS A 70 -35.99 51.93 -5.64
CA HIS A 70 -35.49 50.71 -6.30
C HIS A 70 -35.81 49.49 -5.42
N PRO A 71 -36.36 48.38 -5.95
CA PRO A 71 -36.69 47.21 -5.14
C PRO A 71 -35.42 46.48 -4.70
N CYS A 72 -35.27 46.30 -3.38
CA CYS A 72 -34.24 45.47 -2.76
C CYS A 72 -34.50 43.97 -3.07
N PRO A 73 -33.48 43.14 -3.37
CA PRO A 73 -33.67 41.72 -3.73
C PRO A 73 -34.20 40.83 -2.59
N GLU A 74 -34.26 41.35 -1.36
CA GLU A 74 -34.66 40.57 -0.17
C GLU A 74 -36.16 40.24 -0.09
N LYS A 75 -37.03 40.95 -0.82
CA LYS A 75 -38.49 40.68 -0.83
C LYS A 75 -38.91 39.51 -1.73
N ALA A 76 -37.99 38.92 -2.49
CA ALA A 76 -38.32 37.81 -3.39
C ALA A 76 -38.51 36.47 -2.66
N PHE A 77 -38.05 36.34 -1.41
CA PHE A 77 -38.09 35.10 -0.65
C PHE A 77 -39.12 35.06 0.49
N GLU A 78 -39.74 36.19 0.84
CA GLU A 78 -40.81 36.26 1.86
C GLU A 78 -41.95 35.24 1.63
N PRO A 79 -42.50 35.08 0.42
CA PRO A 79 -43.58 34.12 0.19
C PRO A 79 -43.12 32.67 0.38
N TYR A 80 -41.86 32.37 0.05
CA TYR A 80 -41.30 31.03 0.21
C TYR A 80 -41.04 30.71 1.68
N LEU A 81 -40.60 31.69 2.48
CA LEU A 81 -40.41 31.54 3.92
C LEU A 81 -41.75 31.32 4.64
N GLU A 82 -42.80 32.07 4.28
CA GLU A 82 -44.15 31.86 4.82
C GLU A 82 -44.69 30.46 4.46
N ILE A 83 -44.50 30.03 3.22
CA ILE A 83 -44.87 28.68 2.79
C ILE A 83 -44.11 27.62 3.61
N LEU A 84 -42.80 27.80 3.79
CA LEU A 84 -41.95 26.88 4.55
C LEU A 84 -42.38 26.84 6.02
N GLU A 85 -42.77 27.97 6.60
CA GLU A 85 -43.26 28.08 7.97
C GLU A 85 -44.62 27.39 8.15
N VAL A 86 -45.53 27.52 7.18
CA VAL A 86 -46.81 26.80 7.16
C VAL A 86 -46.58 25.28 7.07
N TYR A 87 -45.71 24.82 6.17
CA TYR A 87 -45.41 23.38 6.05
C TYR A 87 -44.66 22.84 7.28
N SER A 88 -43.71 23.61 7.82
CA SER A 88 -43.00 23.27 9.06
C SER A 88 -43.95 23.15 10.24
N THR A 89 -44.89 24.11 10.37
CA THR A 89 -45.91 24.10 11.43
C THR A 89 -46.88 22.92 11.26
N LYS A 90 -47.28 22.60 10.03
CA LYS A 90 -48.15 21.47 9.74
C LYS A 90 -47.45 20.13 10.01
N ALA A 91 -46.18 20.00 9.64
CA ALA A 91 -45.35 18.83 9.95
C ALA A 91 -45.14 18.69 11.46
N LYS A 92 -44.82 19.78 12.16
CA LYS A 92 -44.66 19.82 13.62
C LYS A 92 -45.94 19.40 14.33
N ASN A 93 -47.09 19.93 13.93
CA ASN A 93 -48.39 19.55 14.51
C ASN A 93 -48.78 18.11 14.19
N TYR A 94 -48.44 17.62 12.99
CA TYR A 94 -48.66 16.22 12.61
C TYR A 94 -47.82 15.25 13.45
N VAL A 95 -46.52 15.54 13.63
CA VAL A 95 -45.60 14.75 14.45
C VAL A 95 -46.02 14.82 15.92
N ASN A 96 -46.26 16.03 16.46
CA ASN A 96 -46.71 16.21 17.83
C ASN A 96 -48.05 15.49 18.09
N GLY A 97 -48.99 15.54 17.14
CA GLY A 97 -50.27 14.81 17.24
C GLY A 97 -50.13 13.29 17.20
N HIS A 98 -49.06 12.75 16.62
CA HIS A 98 -48.71 11.32 16.72
C HIS A 98 -47.94 11.01 18.00
N CYS A 99 -47.16 11.96 18.52
CA CYS A 99 -46.36 11.82 19.73
C CYS A 99 -47.16 12.02 21.03
N THR A 100 -48.33 12.69 21.00
CA THR A 100 -49.21 12.90 22.17
C THR A 100 -49.75 11.62 22.80
N LYS A 101 -49.67 10.49 22.09
CA LYS A 101 -50.08 9.16 22.57
C LYS A 101 -49.02 8.45 23.41
N TYR A 102 -47.85 9.06 23.57
CA TYR A 102 -46.70 8.46 24.24
C TYR A 102 -46.24 9.32 25.40
N GLU A 103 -45.87 8.68 26.50
CA GLU A 103 -45.31 9.36 27.66
C GLU A 103 -43.92 9.96 27.31
N PRO A 104 -43.52 11.08 27.92
CA PRO A 104 -42.27 11.77 27.57
C PRO A 104 -41.03 10.86 27.61
N TRP A 105 -40.97 9.91 28.55
CA TRP A 105 -39.85 8.97 28.65
C TRP A 105 -39.80 7.97 27.48
N GLN A 106 -40.94 7.62 26.88
CA GLN A 106 -41.01 6.71 25.73
C GLN A 106 -40.46 7.40 24.48
N LEU A 107 -40.79 8.69 24.29
CA LEU A 107 -40.25 9.48 23.18
C LEU A 107 -38.73 9.66 23.31
N ILE A 108 -38.23 9.87 24.52
CA ILE A 108 -36.80 9.92 24.81
C ILE A 108 -36.15 8.56 24.50
N ALA A 109 -36.73 7.46 24.98
CA ALA A 109 -36.22 6.11 24.73
C ALA A 109 -36.18 5.79 23.22
N TRP A 110 -37.24 6.10 22.47
CA TRP A 110 -37.28 5.94 21.02
C TRP A 110 -36.24 6.79 20.31
N SER A 111 -36.05 8.05 20.74
CA SER A 111 -35.05 8.94 20.15
C SER A 111 -33.63 8.44 20.39
N VAL A 112 -33.33 7.94 21.60
CA VAL A 112 -32.05 7.34 21.93
C VAL A 112 -31.83 6.06 21.12
N VAL A 113 -32.82 5.18 21.05
CA VAL A 113 -32.73 3.94 20.27
C VAL A 113 -32.51 4.23 18.78
N TRP A 114 -33.26 5.15 18.19
CA TRP A 114 -33.10 5.52 16.79
C TRP A 114 -31.77 6.22 16.52
N THR A 115 -31.31 7.07 17.44
CA THR A 115 -29.98 7.71 17.32
C THR A 115 -28.88 6.66 17.38
N LEU A 116 -28.95 5.71 18.32
CA LEU A 116 -27.99 4.60 18.40
C LEU A 116 -28.06 3.70 17.16
N LEU A 117 -29.25 3.44 16.61
CA LEU A 117 -29.42 2.67 15.37
C LEU A 117 -28.89 3.41 14.13
N ILE A 118 -29.06 4.73 14.06
CA ILE A 118 -28.52 5.55 12.96
C ILE A 118 -27.00 5.64 13.08
N VAL A 119 -26.45 5.85 14.28
CA VAL A 119 -25.00 5.82 14.52
C VAL A 119 -24.44 4.44 14.21
N TRP A 120 -25.09 3.38 14.65
CA TRP A 120 -24.72 2.00 14.33
C TRP A 120 -24.82 1.72 12.83
N GLY A 121 -25.86 2.20 12.15
CA GLY A 121 -26.05 2.05 10.72
C GLY A 121 -25.04 2.86 9.91
N TYR A 122 -24.73 4.08 10.34
CA TYR A 122 -23.70 4.92 9.75
C TYR A 122 -22.32 4.30 9.93
N GLU A 123 -21.98 3.85 11.14
CA GLU A 123 -20.80 3.05 11.41
C GLU A 123 -20.80 1.85 10.47
N PHE A 124 -21.81 0.98 10.49
CA PHE A 124 -21.92 -0.21 9.65
C PHE A 124 -21.75 0.04 8.14
N VAL A 125 -22.36 1.11 7.60
CA VAL A 125 -22.30 1.46 6.18
C VAL A 125 -20.96 2.09 5.80
N PHE A 126 -20.34 2.86 6.70
CA PHE A 126 -19.09 3.59 6.45
C PHE A 126 -17.87 3.01 7.17
N GLN A 127 -17.97 1.79 7.74
CA GLN A 127 -16.81 1.09 8.27
C GLN A 127 -15.85 0.78 7.11
N PRO A 128 -14.54 1.08 7.25
CA PRO A 128 -13.56 0.62 6.28
C PRO A 128 -13.59 -0.91 6.24
N GLU A 129 -13.90 -1.49 5.07
CA GLU A 129 -14.06 -2.94 4.81
C GLU A 129 -12.87 -3.82 5.28
N SER A 130 -11.76 -3.23 5.71
CA SER A 130 -10.54 -3.91 6.15
C SER A 130 -10.63 -4.71 7.46
N LYS A 131 -11.70 -4.59 8.28
CA LYS A 131 -11.78 -5.27 9.59
C LYS A 131 -12.52 -6.62 9.61
N TYR A 132 -12.99 -7.14 8.48
CA TYR A 132 -13.69 -8.44 8.43
C TYR A 132 -12.86 -9.63 7.91
N ALA A 133 -11.57 -9.44 7.64
CA ALA A 133 -10.64 -10.55 7.57
C ALA A 133 -9.87 -10.62 8.90
N VAL A 134 -10.09 -11.69 9.67
CA VAL A 134 -9.50 -12.01 11.00
C VAL A 134 -10.33 -11.53 12.21
N SER A 135 -11.43 -12.26 12.48
CA SER A 135 -11.62 -12.89 13.80
C SER A 135 -12.70 -13.97 13.71
N SER A 136 -12.30 -15.24 13.84
CA SER A 136 -13.16 -16.27 14.41
C SER A 136 -13.65 -15.78 15.79
N VAL A 137 -14.89 -16.09 16.15
CA VAL A 137 -15.59 -15.69 17.40
C VAL A 137 -16.34 -14.35 17.31
N LYS A 138 -17.46 -14.35 16.56
CA LYS A 138 -18.78 -13.82 16.97
C LYS A 138 -19.76 -13.87 15.78
N THR A 139 -20.33 -15.04 15.54
CA THR A 139 -21.54 -15.19 14.70
C THR A 139 -22.47 -16.19 15.37
N ASP A 140 -23.19 -15.72 16.38
CA ASP A 140 -24.35 -16.44 16.93
C ASP A 140 -25.65 -15.60 16.79
N SER A 141 -25.54 -14.27 16.83
CA SER A 141 -26.70 -13.37 16.65
C SER A 141 -27.15 -13.20 15.20
N SER A 142 -26.30 -13.48 14.20
CA SER A 142 -26.66 -13.36 12.77
C SER A 142 -27.30 -14.62 12.17
N LYS A 143 -27.47 -15.69 12.96
CA LYS A 143 -28.08 -16.96 12.51
C LYS A 143 -29.61 -16.95 12.59
N ARG A 144 -30.22 -16.01 13.31
CA ARG A 144 -31.67 -16.04 13.57
C ARG A 144 -32.54 -15.38 12.48
N PHE A 145 -31.95 -14.61 11.57
CA PHE A 145 -32.69 -13.86 10.53
C PHE A 145 -32.43 -14.34 9.09
N ARG A 146 -31.87 -15.53 8.92
CA ARG A 146 -31.55 -16.10 7.59
C ARG A 146 -32.30 -17.40 7.26
N ASN A 147 -33.48 -17.59 7.84
CA ASN A 147 -34.38 -18.69 7.53
C ASN A 147 -35.52 -18.23 6.62
N GLU A 148 -35.21 -17.88 5.37
CA GLU A 148 -36.18 -17.97 4.27
C GLU A 148 -35.93 -19.31 3.53
N PRO A 149 -36.93 -20.22 3.43
CA PRO A 149 -36.71 -21.58 2.93
C PRO A 149 -36.39 -21.71 1.42
N GLY A 150 -36.36 -20.62 0.66
CA GLY A 150 -36.29 -20.68 -0.82
C GLY A 150 -34.89 -20.52 -1.46
N CYS A 151 -33.91 -19.94 -0.76
CA CYS A 151 -32.64 -19.51 -1.38
C CYS A 151 -31.39 -20.34 -0.99
N ILE A 152 -31.55 -21.33 -0.10
CA ILE A 152 -30.46 -22.16 0.44
C ILE A 152 -29.89 -23.16 -0.60
N PRO A 153 -30.71 -23.91 -1.37
CA PRO A 153 -30.17 -24.94 -2.26
C PRO A 153 -29.39 -24.35 -3.45
N VAL A 154 -29.78 -23.17 -3.95
CA VAL A 154 -29.11 -22.50 -5.08
C VAL A 154 -27.77 -21.89 -4.68
N LYS A 155 -27.67 -21.29 -3.49
CA LYS A 155 -26.40 -20.75 -2.99
C LYS A 155 -25.42 -21.85 -2.59
N LEU A 156 -25.91 -22.97 -2.08
CA LEU A 156 -25.08 -24.12 -1.73
C LEU A 156 -24.57 -24.83 -3.00
N SER A 157 -25.42 -25.03 -4.02
CA SER A 157 -25.02 -25.62 -5.29
C SER A 157 -24.05 -24.74 -6.06
N LEU A 158 -24.24 -23.41 -6.09
CA LEU A 158 -23.27 -22.48 -6.68
C LEU A 158 -21.92 -22.54 -5.96
N ARG A 159 -21.92 -22.57 -4.61
CA ARG A 159 -20.68 -22.71 -3.83
C ARG A 159 -19.97 -24.03 -4.11
N ILE A 160 -20.69 -25.14 -4.20
CA ILE A 160 -20.13 -26.45 -4.55
C ILE A 160 -19.55 -26.42 -5.97
N GLN A 161 -20.26 -25.84 -6.94
CA GLN A 161 -19.76 -25.72 -8.31
C GLN A 161 -18.54 -24.79 -8.45
N ILE A 162 -18.49 -23.70 -7.68
CA ILE A 162 -17.32 -22.82 -7.60
C ILE A 162 -16.15 -23.58 -6.96
N GLN A 163 -16.39 -24.28 -5.86
CA GLN A 163 -15.37 -25.07 -5.17
C GLN A 163 -14.83 -26.20 -6.06
N ASP A 164 -15.68 -26.90 -6.80
CA ASP A 164 -15.27 -27.94 -7.74
C ASP A 164 -14.46 -27.38 -8.91
N LYS A 165 -14.83 -26.20 -9.43
CA LYS A 165 -14.03 -25.50 -10.44
C LYS A 165 -12.68 -25.04 -9.88
N LEU A 166 -12.64 -24.53 -8.65
CA LEU A 166 -11.41 -24.13 -7.98
C LEU A 166 -10.50 -25.33 -7.73
N ASN A 167 -11.05 -26.47 -7.26
CA ASN A 167 -10.31 -27.70 -7.06
C ASN A 167 -9.75 -28.25 -8.38
N LYS A 168 -10.56 -28.30 -9.45
CA LYS A 168 -10.09 -28.68 -10.79
C LYS A 168 -9.00 -27.74 -11.30
N THR A 169 -9.14 -26.44 -11.06
CA THR A 169 -8.14 -25.47 -11.49
C THR A 169 -6.86 -25.57 -10.64
N LYS A 170 -6.97 -25.87 -9.34
CA LYS A 170 -5.82 -26.19 -8.47
C LYS A 170 -5.06 -27.40 -8.99
N ASP A 171 -5.78 -28.45 -9.37
CA ASP A 171 -5.19 -29.64 -9.99
C ASP A 171 -4.53 -29.29 -11.32
N ASP A 172 -5.17 -28.47 -12.15
CA ASP A 172 -4.61 -28.03 -13.43
C ASP A 172 -3.38 -27.13 -13.27
N ILE A 173 -3.38 -26.21 -12.29
CA ILE A 173 -2.22 -25.38 -11.94
C ILE A 173 -1.07 -26.30 -11.48
N SER A 174 -1.36 -27.23 -10.56
CA SER A 174 -0.35 -28.16 -10.04
C SER A 174 0.18 -29.11 -11.13
N LYS A 175 -0.66 -29.52 -12.08
CA LYS A 175 -0.27 -30.36 -13.22
C LYS A 175 0.53 -29.60 -14.28
N ASN A 176 0.28 -28.31 -14.49
CA ASN A 176 0.90 -27.55 -15.59
C ASN A 176 2.12 -26.73 -15.15
N MET A 177 2.31 -26.48 -13.85
CA MET A 177 3.49 -25.77 -13.32
C MET A 177 4.61 -26.76 -12.98
N SER A 178 5.57 -26.91 -13.89
CA SER A 178 6.68 -27.86 -13.73
C SER A 178 7.54 -27.64 -12.50
N PHE A 179 7.67 -26.40 -11.99
CA PHE A 179 8.44 -26.12 -10.77
C PHE A 179 7.74 -26.57 -9.48
N LEU A 180 6.43 -26.86 -9.52
CA LEU A 180 5.72 -27.48 -8.39
C LEU A 180 5.92 -29.00 -8.37
N LYS A 181 6.50 -29.58 -9.44
CA LYS A 181 6.83 -30.99 -9.58
C LYS A 181 8.30 -31.21 -9.27
N VAL A 182 8.67 -31.02 -8.01
CA VAL A 182 9.97 -31.49 -7.53
C VAL A 182 9.80 -32.99 -7.24
N ASP A 183 10.39 -33.85 -8.08
CA ASP A 183 10.32 -35.33 -8.00
C ASP A 183 11.07 -35.92 -6.78
N LYS A 184 10.93 -35.31 -5.58
CA LYS A 184 11.60 -35.74 -4.35
C LYS A 184 10.71 -35.58 -3.12
N GLU A 185 10.92 -36.47 -2.14
CA GLU A 185 10.23 -36.48 -0.85
C GLU A 185 10.47 -35.18 -0.05
N TYR A 186 9.42 -34.67 0.59
CA TYR A 186 9.49 -33.49 1.45
C TYR A 186 9.89 -33.85 2.88
N VAL A 187 10.76 -33.04 3.50
CA VAL A 187 11.00 -33.08 4.96
C VAL A 187 9.82 -32.41 5.65
N LYS A 188 8.95 -33.19 6.30
CA LYS A 188 7.72 -32.70 6.97
C LYS A 188 7.82 -32.58 8.48
N ALA A 189 8.85 -33.20 9.07
CA ALA A 189 9.12 -33.17 10.50
C ALA A 189 10.61 -32.93 10.74
N LEU A 190 10.93 -32.36 11.90
CA LEU A 190 12.31 -32.22 12.33
C LEU A 190 12.94 -33.62 12.50
N PRO A 191 14.15 -33.87 11.99
CA PRO A 191 14.79 -35.17 12.15
C PRO A 191 15.05 -35.45 13.64
N SER A 192 14.82 -36.69 14.08
CA SER A 192 15.02 -37.08 15.49
C SER A 192 16.45 -36.90 15.98
N GLN A 193 17.42 -36.92 15.05
CA GLN A 193 18.83 -36.64 15.30
C GLN A 193 19.31 -35.57 14.31
N GLY A 194 20.08 -34.60 14.79
CA GLY A 194 20.67 -33.58 13.94
C GLY A 194 21.61 -34.18 12.90
N LEU A 195 21.47 -33.78 11.63
CA LEU A 195 22.39 -34.16 10.58
C LEU A 195 23.76 -33.51 10.81
N SER A 196 24.83 -34.20 10.39
CA SER A 196 26.16 -33.60 10.37
C SER A 196 26.22 -32.43 9.38
N SER A 197 27.15 -31.49 9.58
CA SER A 197 27.31 -30.34 8.69
C SER A 197 27.54 -30.74 7.24
N SER A 198 28.32 -31.80 6.98
CA SER A 198 28.55 -32.30 5.62
C SER A 198 27.27 -32.87 4.99
N ALA A 199 26.47 -33.63 5.74
CA ALA A 199 25.21 -34.18 5.26
C ALA A 199 24.18 -33.08 4.96
N VAL A 200 24.11 -32.03 5.80
CA VAL A 200 23.26 -30.86 5.52
C VAL A 200 23.68 -30.18 4.22
N LEU A 201 24.99 -29.93 4.03
CA LEU A 201 25.52 -29.28 2.83
C LEU A 201 25.31 -30.13 1.57
N GLU A 202 25.42 -31.45 1.67
CA GLU A 202 25.13 -32.39 0.57
C GLU A 202 23.65 -32.31 0.17
N LYS A 203 22.72 -32.34 1.14
CA LYS A 203 21.29 -32.16 0.84
C LYS A 203 21.01 -30.80 0.21
N LEU A 204 21.64 -29.72 0.70
CA LEU A 204 21.49 -28.38 0.11
C LEU A 204 21.98 -28.32 -1.35
N LYS A 205 23.00 -29.10 -1.72
CA LYS A 205 23.45 -29.20 -3.12
C LYS A 205 22.38 -29.80 -4.01
N GLU A 206 21.63 -30.80 -3.53
CA GLU A 206 20.50 -31.38 -4.28
C GLU A 206 19.39 -30.36 -4.56
N TYR A 207 19.11 -29.46 -3.63
CA TYR A 207 18.16 -28.36 -3.87
C TYR A 207 18.73 -27.36 -4.88
N SER A 208 19.99 -26.92 -4.67
CA SER A 208 20.61 -25.91 -5.52
C SER A 208 20.79 -26.34 -6.98
N SER A 209 20.90 -27.65 -7.26
CA SER A 209 21.03 -28.16 -8.63
C SER A 209 19.74 -28.00 -9.44
N MET A 210 18.58 -27.89 -8.78
CA MET A 210 17.30 -27.60 -9.42
C MET A 210 17.13 -26.11 -9.75
N ASP A 211 17.89 -25.24 -9.07
CA ASP A 211 17.82 -23.78 -9.19
C ASP A 211 18.83 -23.21 -10.23
N ALA A 212 19.36 -24.04 -11.13
CA ALA A 212 20.42 -23.66 -12.06
C ALA A 212 19.98 -22.75 -13.23
N PHE A 213 18.68 -22.64 -13.51
CA PHE A 213 18.15 -22.01 -14.74
C PHE A 213 18.66 -20.59 -15.00
N TRP A 214 18.86 -19.79 -13.95
CA TRP A 214 19.29 -18.41 -14.09
C TRP A 214 20.75 -18.28 -14.58
N GLN A 215 21.60 -19.28 -14.34
CA GLN A 215 23.06 -19.22 -14.61
C GLN A 215 23.39 -19.07 -16.10
N GLU A 216 22.47 -19.51 -16.97
CA GLU A 216 22.56 -19.35 -18.41
C GLU A 216 22.11 -17.97 -18.91
N GLY A 217 21.62 -17.10 -18.03
CA GLY A 217 21.16 -15.75 -18.41
C GLY A 217 19.85 -15.75 -19.22
N ARG A 218 18.99 -16.75 -19.00
CA ARG A 218 17.66 -16.86 -19.65
C ARG A 218 16.51 -16.29 -18.80
N ALA A 219 16.80 -15.83 -17.58
CA ALA A 219 15.82 -15.28 -16.66
C ALA A 219 15.83 -13.74 -16.70
N SER A 220 14.71 -13.13 -17.15
CA SER A 220 14.52 -11.67 -17.12
C SER A 220 14.65 -11.12 -15.70
N GLY A 221 15.51 -10.12 -15.49
CA GLY A 221 15.75 -9.56 -14.15
C GLY A 221 16.34 -10.60 -13.19
N THR A 222 15.59 -10.99 -12.16
CA THR A 222 15.90 -12.02 -11.15
C THR A 222 17.29 -11.90 -10.48
N VAL A 223 18.36 -12.30 -11.18
CA VAL A 223 19.77 -12.21 -10.76
C VAL A 223 20.49 -11.09 -11.52
N TYR A 224 20.94 -10.07 -10.78
CA TYR A 224 21.42 -8.82 -11.40
C TYR A 224 22.90 -8.84 -11.80
N SER A 225 23.70 -9.73 -11.22
CA SER A 225 25.11 -9.96 -11.57
C SER A 225 25.42 -11.45 -11.70
N GLY A 226 25.31 -12.20 -10.61
CA GLY A 226 25.54 -13.66 -10.61
C GLY A 226 26.99 -14.08 -10.86
N GLU A 227 27.93 -13.13 -10.72
CA GLU A 227 29.36 -13.38 -10.88
C GLU A 227 29.92 -14.08 -9.63
N GLU A 228 30.78 -15.08 -9.85
CA GLU A 228 31.26 -15.98 -8.80
C GLU A 228 32.12 -15.25 -7.76
N LYS A 229 33.12 -14.47 -8.17
CA LYS A 229 34.02 -13.77 -7.24
C LYS A 229 33.29 -12.71 -6.41
N LEU A 230 32.34 -12.02 -7.02
CA LEU A 230 31.45 -11.11 -6.31
C LEU A 230 30.63 -11.89 -5.28
N THR A 231 30.06 -13.04 -5.65
CA THR A 231 29.27 -13.86 -4.72
C THR A 231 30.12 -14.33 -3.53
N GLU A 232 31.35 -14.78 -3.77
CA GLU A 232 32.28 -15.15 -2.70
C GLU A 232 32.60 -13.98 -1.75
N LEU A 233 32.83 -12.78 -2.30
CA LEU A 233 33.04 -11.57 -1.50
C LEU A 233 31.84 -11.27 -0.61
N LEU A 234 30.63 -11.31 -1.18
CA LEU A 234 29.40 -10.99 -0.46
C LEU A 234 29.07 -12.02 0.62
N VAL A 235 29.34 -13.31 0.37
CA VAL A 235 29.17 -14.39 1.36
C VAL A 235 30.15 -14.23 2.52
N LYS A 236 31.41 -13.86 2.26
CA LYS A 236 32.39 -13.56 3.31
C LYS A 236 31.96 -12.36 4.16
N ALA A 237 31.57 -11.25 3.51
CA ALA A 237 31.06 -10.06 4.21
C ALA A 237 29.80 -10.36 5.04
N TYR A 238 28.92 -11.24 4.55
CA TYR A 238 27.78 -11.73 5.33
C TYR A 238 28.25 -12.55 6.55
N GLY A 239 29.20 -13.46 6.35
CA GLY A 239 29.76 -14.32 7.40
C GLY A 239 30.34 -13.53 8.57
N ASP A 240 31.09 -12.46 8.29
CA ASP A 240 31.68 -11.56 9.29
C ASP A 240 30.63 -10.87 10.18
N PHE A 241 29.40 -10.77 9.70
CA PHE A 241 28.28 -10.08 10.35
C PHE A 241 27.06 -10.99 10.57
N ALA A 242 27.21 -12.31 10.50
CA ALA A 242 26.11 -13.27 10.48
C ALA A 242 25.16 -13.13 11.68
N TRP A 243 25.70 -12.83 12.87
CA TRP A 243 24.94 -12.67 14.12
C TRP A 243 24.58 -11.22 14.45
N SER A 244 24.99 -10.27 13.61
CA SER A 244 24.75 -8.86 13.88
C SER A 244 23.27 -8.51 13.69
N ASN A 245 22.70 -7.80 14.66
CA ASN A 245 21.30 -7.38 14.66
C ASN A 245 21.22 -5.87 14.94
N PRO A 246 20.80 -5.03 13.98
CA PRO A 246 20.81 -3.57 14.13
C PRO A 246 19.74 -3.05 15.09
N LEU A 247 18.89 -3.92 15.67
CA LEU A 247 18.05 -3.60 16.82
C LEU A 247 18.89 -3.24 18.05
N HIS A 248 20.12 -3.75 18.15
CA HIS A 248 21.04 -3.54 19.28
C HIS A 248 22.28 -2.73 18.83
N PRO A 249 22.13 -1.41 18.57
CA PRO A 249 23.22 -0.58 18.06
C PRO A 249 24.36 -0.35 19.06
N ASP A 250 24.10 -0.57 20.35
CA ASP A 250 25.07 -0.59 21.45
C ASP A 250 25.99 -1.82 21.37
N ILE A 251 25.44 -2.97 21.00
CA ILE A 251 26.19 -4.22 20.82
C ILE A 251 26.87 -4.27 19.45
N PHE A 252 26.22 -3.74 18.41
CA PHE A 252 26.71 -3.76 17.02
C PHE A 252 26.92 -2.35 16.43
N PRO A 253 27.77 -1.49 17.02
CA PRO A 253 27.97 -0.12 16.53
C PRO A 253 28.62 -0.07 15.14
N GLY A 254 29.43 -1.08 14.78
CA GLY A 254 30.00 -1.24 13.44
C GLY A 254 28.92 -1.40 12.37
N LEU A 255 27.92 -2.25 12.63
CA LEU A 255 26.77 -2.42 11.73
C LEU A 255 25.94 -1.13 11.63
N ARG A 256 25.72 -0.43 12.75
CA ARG A 256 25.03 0.86 12.75
C ARG A 256 25.74 1.88 11.85
N LYS A 257 27.09 1.91 11.89
CA LYS A 257 27.91 2.78 11.01
C LYS A 257 27.73 2.40 9.54
N ILE A 258 27.78 1.10 9.24
CA ILE A 258 27.55 0.55 7.89
C ILE A 258 26.21 1.04 7.31
N GLU A 259 25.09 0.88 8.03
CA GLU A 259 23.78 1.31 7.52
C GLU A 259 23.69 2.83 7.31
N ALA A 260 24.30 3.61 8.21
CA ALA A 260 24.36 5.06 8.08
C ALA A 260 25.14 5.50 6.82
N GLU A 261 26.23 4.81 6.49
CA GLU A 261 27.04 5.06 5.30
C GLU A 261 26.32 4.67 4.02
N ILE A 262 25.68 3.50 3.97
CA ILE A 262 24.86 3.09 2.81
C ILE A 262 23.84 4.17 2.47
N VAL A 263 23.09 4.64 3.48
CA VAL A 263 22.08 5.69 3.30
C VAL A 263 22.72 6.98 2.80
N ARG A 264 23.84 7.42 3.39
CA ARG A 264 24.49 8.68 3.00
C ARG A 264 25.11 8.61 1.59
N ILE A 265 25.70 7.49 1.21
CA ILE A 265 26.19 7.25 -0.15
C ILE A 265 25.04 7.39 -1.14
N ALA A 266 23.91 6.73 -0.89
CA ALA A 266 22.75 6.82 -1.76
C ALA A 266 22.16 8.24 -1.82
N CYS A 267 22.01 8.93 -0.68
CA CYS A 267 21.62 10.34 -0.67
C CYS A 267 22.54 11.19 -1.55
N SER A 268 23.84 10.92 -1.54
CA SER A 268 24.82 11.64 -2.36
C SER A 268 24.68 11.31 -3.85
N LEU A 269 24.48 10.04 -4.21
CA LEU A 269 24.20 9.61 -5.60
C LEU A 269 22.93 10.25 -6.18
N PHE A 270 21.91 10.45 -5.34
CA PHE A 270 20.67 11.14 -5.69
C PHE A 270 20.70 12.66 -5.41
N ASN A 271 21.89 13.24 -5.22
CA ASN A 271 22.10 14.69 -5.09
C ASN A 271 21.26 15.35 -3.97
N GLY A 272 21.05 14.64 -2.86
CA GLY A 272 20.15 15.07 -1.79
C GLY A 272 20.69 16.18 -0.87
N GLY A 273 21.98 16.48 -0.92
CA GLY A 273 22.58 17.48 -0.03
C GLY A 273 22.53 17.10 1.47
N PRO A 274 22.85 18.05 2.37
CA PRO A 274 23.02 17.76 3.80
C PRO A 274 21.71 17.41 4.53
N ASP A 275 20.58 17.97 4.11
CA ASP A 275 19.28 17.79 4.76
C ASP A 275 18.67 16.42 4.45
N SER A 276 19.05 15.83 3.31
CA SER A 276 18.59 14.50 2.93
C SER A 276 19.00 13.43 3.94
N CYS A 277 18.11 12.46 4.11
CA CYS A 277 18.27 11.36 5.03
C CYS A 277 17.52 10.12 4.53
N GLY A 278 17.59 9.00 5.25
CA GLY A 278 16.88 7.79 4.86
C GLY A 278 17.08 6.64 5.85
N CYS A 279 16.67 5.45 5.42
CA CYS A 279 16.83 4.17 6.12
C CYS A 279 17.10 3.03 5.12
N VAL A 280 17.90 2.06 5.56
CA VAL A 280 17.98 0.73 4.92
C VAL A 280 16.69 -0.04 5.21
N THR A 281 16.16 -0.73 4.22
CA THR A 281 14.96 -1.59 4.31
C THR A 281 15.24 -2.97 3.72
N SER A 282 14.35 -3.94 3.93
CA SER A 282 14.49 -5.30 3.39
C SER A 282 14.28 -5.40 1.87
N GLY A 283 13.74 -4.38 1.22
CA GLY A 283 13.45 -4.40 -0.21
C GLY A 283 12.58 -3.24 -0.66
N GLY A 284 12.43 -3.06 -1.98
CA GLY A 284 11.66 -1.95 -2.55
C GLY A 284 10.21 -1.92 -2.12
N THR A 285 9.61 -3.09 -1.85
CA THR A 285 8.26 -3.13 -1.26
C THR A 285 8.22 -2.44 0.10
N GLU A 286 9.14 -2.76 1.02
CA GLU A 286 9.18 -2.09 2.33
C GLU A 286 9.50 -0.60 2.16
N SER A 287 10.42 -0.22 1.26
CA SER A 287 10.72 1.19 0.99
C SER A 287 9.48 1.99 0.54
N ILE A 288 8.68 1.43 -0.37
CA ILE A 288 7.41 2.04 -0.82
C ILE A 288 6.41 2.10 0.34
N LEU A 289 6.26 1.02 1.11
CA LEU A 289 5.35 0.98 2.26
C LEU A 289 5.72 2.04 3.30
N MET A 290 7.01 2.20 3.62
CA MET A 290 7.48 3.21 4.58
C MET A 290 7.19 4.63 4.11
N ALA A 291 7.41 4.93 2.82
CA ALA A 291 7.09 6.25 2.26
C ALA A 291 5.58 6.53 2.31
N CYS A 292 4.75 5.56 1.93
CA CYS A 292 3.29 5.68 2.01
C CYS A 292 2.80 5.91 3.44
N LYS A 293 3.31 5.13 4.41
CA LYS A 293 2.98 5.29 5.83
C LYS A 293 3.39 6.67 6.35
N ALA A 294 4.60 7.13 6.03
CA ALA A 294 5.08 8.46 6.45
C ALA A 294 4.18 9.58 5.92
N TYR A 295 3.77 9.52 4.65
CA TYR A 295 2.90 10.54 4.05
C TYR A 295 1.44 10.44 4.49
N ARG A 296 0.96 9.24 4.83
CA ARG A 296 -0.33 9.06 5.50
C ARG A 296 -0.34 9.74 6.86
N ASP A 297 0.67 9.51 7.69
CA ASP A 297 0.71 10.05 9.05
C ASP A 297 0.86 11.58 9.04
N LEU A 298 1.67 12.11 8.10
CA LEU A 298 1.70 13.55 7.82
C LEU A 298 0.33 14.10 7.38
N ALA A 299 -0.43 13.34 6.59
CA ALA A 299 -1.77 13.74 6.15
C ALA A 299 -2.79 13.69 7.30
N PHE A 300 -2.68 12.73 8.22
CA PHE A 300 -3.49 12.71 9.44
C PHE A 300 -3.25 13.94 10.30
N GLU A 301 -2.00 14.39 10.46
CA GLU A 301 -1.69 15.64 11.16
C GLU A 301 -2.30 16.87 10.48
N LYS A 302 -2.47 16.82 9.15
CA LYS A 302 -3.22 17.83 8.38
C LYS A 302 -4.75 17.69 8.44
N GLY A 303 -5.27 16.74 9.23
CA GLY A 303 -6.71 16.49 9.40
C GLY A 303 -7.36 15.62 8.31
N ILE A 304 -6.59 14.98 7.42
CA ILE A 304 -7.13 14.14 6.34
C ILE A 304 -7.44 12.74 6.89
N LYS A 305 -8.72 12.43 7.11
CA LYS A 305 -9.17 11.13 7.67
C LYS A 305 -8.99 9.93 6.74
N THR A 306 -9.08 10.13 5.43
CA THR A 306 -8.92 9.07 4.41
C THR A 306 -7.90 9.49 3.35
N PRO A 307 -6.59 9.37 3.66
CA PRO A 307 -5.51 9.76 2.76
C PRO A 307 -5.55 9.06 1.39
N GLU A 308 -5.30 9.82 0.32
CA GLU A 308 -5.27 9.32 -1.06
C GLU A 308 -3.85 9.26 -1.64
N ILE A 309 -3.50 8.15 -2.30
CA ILE A 309 -2.31 7.98 -3.15
C ILE A 309 -2.74 8.20 -4.60
N VAL A 310 -2.19 9.21 -5.29
CA VAL A 310 -2.41 9.39 -6.73
C VAL A 310 -1.16 8.90 -7.47
N ALA A 311 -1.30 7.80 -8.21
CA ALA A 311 -0.19 7.10 -8.85
C ALA A 311 -0.51 6.72 -10.31
N PRO A 312 0.48 6.61 -11.21
CA PRO A 312 0.29 6.09 -12.56
C PRO A 312 -0.27 4.65 -12.55
N GLN A 313 -1.01 4.26 -13.58
CA GLN A 313 -1.46 2.87 -13.79
C GLN A 313 -0.30 1.87 -13.79
N SER A 314 0.89 2.28 -14.22
CA SER A 314 2.12 1.49 -14.28
C SER A 314 2.89 1.39 -12.95
N ALA A 315 2.53 2.18 -11.93
CA ALA A 315 3.23 2.19 -10.65
C ALA A 315 3.21 0.81 -9.98
N HIS A 316 4.26 0.47 -9.24
CA HIS A 316 4.44 -0.87 -8.68
C HIS A 316 3.24 -1.37 -7.85
N ALA A 317 3.00 -2.68 -7.83
CA ALA A 317 1.90 -3.28 -7.07
C ALA A 317 1.98 -3.01 -5.55
N ALA A 318 3.18 -2.70 -5.03
CA ALA A 318 3.38 -2.32 -3.64
C ALA A 318 2.57 -1.08 -3.22
N PHE A 319 2.20 -0.17 -4.14
CA PHE A 319 1.31 0.94 -3.82
C PHE A 319 -0.11 0.48 -3.51
N ASN A 320 -0.62 -0.57 -4.18
CA ASN A 320 -1.89 -1.20 -3.81
C ASN A 320 -1.78 -1.93 -2.48
N LYS A 321 -0.64 -2.58 -2.21
CA LYS A 321 -0.37 -3.20 -0.90
C LYS A 321 -0.35 -2.15 0.22
N ALA A 322 0.26 -0.99 -0.02
CA ALA A 322 0.26 0.14 0.91
C ALA A 322 -1.16 0.66 1.17
N ALA A 323 -1.93 0.85 0.10
CA ALA A 323 -3.32 1.28 0.18
C ALA A 323 -4.16 0.33 1.05
N SER A 324 -4.03 -0.98 0.82
CA SER A 324 -4.69 -2.02 1.59
C SER A 324 -4.23 -2.04 3.06
N TYR A 325 -2.92 -2.08 3.33
CA TYR A 325 -2.39 -2.22 4.69
C TYR A 325 -2.63 -0.99 5.55
N PHE A 326 -2.57 0.20 4.97
CA PHE A 326 -2.59 1.45 5.72
C PHE A 326 -3.92 2.20 5.65
N GLY A 327 -4.94 1.62 5.01
CA GLY A 327 -6.26 2.21 4.87
C GLY A 327 -6.27 3.48 4.01
N MET A 328 -5.39 3.54 3.00
CA MET A 328 -5.35 4.66 2.06
C MET A 328 -6.14 4.31 0.80
N LYS A 329 -6.76 5.31 0.17
CA LYS A 329 -7.38 5.14 -1.14
C LYS A 329 -6.33 5.34 -2.23
N ILE A 330 -6.22 4.42 -3.18
CA ILE A 330 -5.32 4.58 -4.33
C ILE A 330 -6.12 4.97 -5.58
N VAL A 331 -5.69 6.04 -6.24
CA VAL A 331 -6.23 6.51 -7.51
C VAL A 331 -5.18 6.29 -8.60
N ARG A 332 -5.38 5.26 -9.42
CA ARG A 332 -4.50 4.95 -10.56
C ARG A 332 -4.89 5.78 -11.78
N VAL A 333 -4.01 6.65 -12.24
CA VAL A 333 -4.26 7.55 -13.38
C VAL A 333 -3.70 6.98 -14.68
N PRO A 334 -4.35 7.25 -15.83
CA PRO A 334 -4.00 6.63 -17.11
C PRO A 334 -2.61 7.01 -17.61
N LEU A 335 -2.09 6.17 -18.51
CA LEU A 335 -0.85 6.41 -19.24
C LEU A 335 -1.12 7.06 -20.60
N THR A 336 -0.11 7.73 -21.13
CA THR A 336 -0.08 8.20 -22.52
C THR A 336 0.21 7.05 -23.47
N LYS A 337 0.18 7.31 -24.78
CA LYS A 337 0.58 6.33 -25.81
C LYS A 337 2.06 5.90 -25.68
N MET A 338 2.89 6.69 -25.00
CA MET A 338 4.29 6.38 -24.74
C MET A 338 4.50 5.61 -23.43
N MET A 339 3.41 5.22 -22.75
CA MET A 339 3.43 4.52 -21.45
C MET A 339 3.98 5.33 -20.27
N GLU A 340 4.19 6.63 -20.44
CA GLU A 340 4.40 7.60 -19.36
C GLU A 340 3.07 7.99 -18.71
N VAL A 341 3.09 8.47 -17.47
CA VAL A 341 1.89 9.02 -16.83
C VAL A 341 1.28 10.21 -17.59
N ASP A 342 -0.04 10.23 -17.78
CA ASP A 342 -0.74 11.45 -18.21
C ASP A 342 -0.77 12.45 -17.04
N VAL A 343 0.14 13.41 -17.06
CA VAL A 343 0.25 14.48 -16.05
C VAL A 343 -1.03 15.31 -15.93
N ARG A 344 -1.80 15.49 -17.02
CA ARG A 344 -3.08 16.21 -16.97
C ARG A 344 -4.12 15.39 -16.23
N ALA A 345 -4.13 14.07 -16.42
CA ALA A 345 -4.98 13.16 -15.67
C ALA A 345 -4.59 13.10 -14.19
N MET A 346 -3.30 13.04 -13.88
CA MET A 346 -2.79 13.15 -12.51
C MET A 346 -3.28 14.42 -11.82
N ARG A 347 -3.13 15.58 -12.48
CA ARG A 347 -3.63 16.86 -11.96
C ARG A 347 -5.14 16.84 -11.68
N ARG A 348 -5.95 16.23 -12.54
CA ARG A 348 -7.41 16.13 -12.34
C ARG A 348 -7.79 15.20 -11.19
N ALA A 349 -6.94 14.23 -10.86
CA ALA A 349 -7.15 13.28 -9.77
C ALA A 349 -6.75 13.82 -8.39
N ILE A 350 -6.01 14.95 -8.33
CA ILE A 350 -5.65 15.58 -7.06
C ILE A 350 -6.91 16.10 -6.38
N SER A 351 -7.06 15.75 -5.11
CA SER A 351 -8.15 16.18 -4.23
C SER A 351 -7.59 16.76 -2.94
N ARG A 352 -8.47 17.30 -2.09
CA ARG A 352 -8.13 17.74 -0.73
C ARG A 352 -7.62 16.62 0.19
N ASN A 353 -7.87 15.36 -0.17
CA ASN A 353 -7.45 14.19 0.59
C ASN A 353 -6.12 13.59 0.08
N THR A 354 -5.54 14.13 -1.01
CA THR A 354 -4.31 13.58 -1.58
C THR A 354 -3.13 13.78 -0.65
N ALA A 355 -2.57 12.66 -0.18
CA ALA A 355 -1.44 12.61 0.73
C ALA A 355 -0.10 12.49 0.01
N MET A 356 -0.09 11.88 -1.19
CA MET A 356 1.13 11.77 -1.99
C MET A 356 0.84 11.61 -3.49
N LEU A 357 1.77 12.11 -4.30
CA LEU A 357 1.92 11.80 -5.72
C LEU A 357 3.05 10.79 -5.93
N VAL A 358 2.96 10.00 -7.00
CA VAL A 358 3.95 8.98 -7.35
C VAL A 358 4.39 9.13 -8.80
N CYS A 359 5.67 8.87 -9.06
CA CYS A 359 6.22 8.62 -10.40
C CYS A 359 7.26 7.48 -10.30
N SER A 360 7.58 6.84 -11.42
CA SER A 360 8.56 5.75 -11.46
C SER A 360 9.72 6.03 -12.43
N THR A 361 10.94 5.68 -12.03
CA THR A 361 12.17 5.92 -12.80
C THR A 361 13.01 4.63 -12.90
N PRO A 362 12.67 3.69 -13.80
CA PRO A 362 11.43 3.62 -14.58
C PRO A 362 10.34 2.79 -13.89
N GLN A 363 9.13 2.79 -14.44
CA GLN A 363 8.11 1.79 -14.07
C GLN A 363 8.50 0.39 -14.57
N PHE A 364 8.13 -0.63 -13.79
CA PHE A 364 8.50 -2.03 -14.07
C PHE A 364 7.88 -2.61 -15.35
N PRO A 365 6.57 -2.48 -15.62
CA PRO A 365 5.93 -3.09 -16.80
C PRO A 365 6.60 -2.84 -18.16
N HIS A 366 7.03 -1.61 -18.45
CA HIS A 366 7.54 -1.22 -19.78
C HIS A 366 8.91 -0.53 -19.74
N GLY A 367 9.51 -0.31 -18.56
CA GLY A 367 10.84 0.29 -18.45
C GLY A 367 10.90 1.77 -18.89
N VAL A 368 9.77 2.47 -18.88
CA VAL A 368 9.67 3.91 -19.22
C VAL A 368 9.83 4.77 -17.98
N ILE A 369 10.58 5.87 -18.09
CA ILE A 369 10.74 6.86 -17.02
C ILE A 369 9.58 7.85 -17.09
N ASP A 370 8.88 8.05 -15.98
CA ASP A 370 7.83 9.08 -15.92
C ASP A 370 8.42 10.51 -15.96
N PRO A 371 7.66 11.51 -16.43
CA PRO A 371 8.04 12.93 -16.43
C PRO A 371 8.10 13.52 -15.00
N VAL A 372 9.16 13.20 -14.26
CA VAL A 372 9.36 13.62 -12.85
C VAL A 372 9.28 15.14 -12.68
N PRO A 373 9.93 15.99 -13.51
CA PRO A 373 9.84 17.45 -13.34
C PRO A 373 8.41 17.99 -13.47
N GLU A 374 7.61 17.44 -14.38
CA GLU A 374 6.22 17.85 -14.60
C GLU A 374 5.34 17.46 -13.40
N VAL A 375 5.51 16.25 -12.87
CA VAL A 375 4.80 15.79 -11.67
C VAL A 375 5.25 16.57 -10.44
N ALA A 376 6.53 16.88 -10.32
CA ALA A 376 7.08 17.69 -9.23
C ALA A 376 6.51 19.12 -9.23
N LYS A 377 6.27 19.72 -10.41
CA LYS A 377 5.55 21.00 -10.51
C LYS A 377 4.15 20.92 -9.90
N LEU A 378 3.42 19.81 -10.08
CA LEU A 378 2.14 19.58 -9.41
C LEU A 378 2.33 19.47 -7.89
N ALA A 379 3.26 18.63 -7.44
CA ALA A 379 3.57 18.44 -6.03
C ALA A 379 3.87 19.77 -5.31
N VAL A 380 4.70 20.63 -5.92
CA VAL A 380 5.01 21.98 -5.40
C VAL A 380 3.75 22.86 -5.38
N LYS A 381 3.00 22.92 -6.49
CA LYS A 381 1.80 23.77 -6.60
C LYS A 381 0.75 23.43 -5.55
N TYR A 382 0.50 22.13 -5.33
CA TYR A 382 -0.54 21.65 -4.43
C TYR A 382 -0.02 21.36 -3.01
N LYS A 383 1.28 21.54 -2.75
CA LYS A 383 1.94 21.30 -1.45
C LYS A 383 1.75 19.86 -0.95
N ILE A 384 1.83 18.91 -1.88
CA ILE A 384 1.68 17.47 -1.65
C ILE A 384 3.05 16.80 -1.87
N PRO A 385 3.49 15.89 -0.98
CA PRO A 385 4.69 15.10 -1.19
C PRO A 385 4.71 14.33 -2.52
N LEU A 386 5.88 14.25 -3.17
CA LEU A 386 6.15 13.38 -4.31
C LEU A 386 7.13 12.28 -3.92
N HIS A 387 6.74 11.04 -4.16
CA HIS A 387 7.62 9.89 -4.13
C HIS A 387 8.08 9.51 -5.55
N VAL A 388 9.38 9.34 -5.73
CA VAL A 388 9.97 8.78 -6.94
C VAL A 388 10.34 7.32 -6.67
N ASP A 389 9.64 6.38 -7.31
CA ASP A 389 10.00 4.96 -7.29
C ASP A 389 11.16 4.72 -8.26
N ALA A 390 12.38 4.80 -7.74
CA ALA A 390 13.60 4.42 -8.42
C ALA A 390 14.08 3.03 -7.98
N CYS A 391 13.20 2.17 -7.45
CA CYS A 391 13.59 0.85 -6.96
C CYS A 391 14.30 0.07 -8.06
N LEU A 392 13.71 0.04 -9.26
CA LEU A 392 14.31 -0.62 -10.42
C LEU A 392 15.50 0.17 -10.98
N GLY A 393 15.33 1.45 -11.32
CA GLY A 393 16.33 2.19 -12.09
C GLY A 393 17.45 2.82 -11.29
N GLY A 394 17.33 2.96 -9.97
CA GLY A 394 18.17 3.83 -9.13
C GLY A 394 19.67 3.71 -9.41
N PHE A 395 20.23 2.52 -9.21
CA PHE A 395 21.65 2.23 -9.44
C PHE A 395 22.05 2.08 -10.93
N LEU A 396 21.20 2.49 -11.87
CA LEU A 396 21.55 2.75 -13.27
C LEU A 396 21.45 4.25 -13.56
N ILE A 397 20.29 4.86 -13.30
CA ILE A 397 19.97 6.22 -13.72
C ILE A 397 20.92 7.27 -13.10
N VAL A 398 21.43 7.02 -11.89
CA VAL A 398 22.44 7.89 -11.24
C VAL A 398 23.80 7.87 -11.94
N PHE A 399 24.08 6.86 -12.77
CA PHE A 399 25.35 6.71 -13.50
C PHE A 399 25.20 6.93 -15.02
N MET A 400 23.99 7.12 -15.53
CA MET A 400 23.70 7.25 -16.97
C MET A 400 24.50 8.37 -17.65
N GLU A 401 24.62 9.53 -17.01
CA GLU A 401 25.40 10.67 -17.52
C GLU A 401 26.88 10.31 -17.67
N LYS A 402 27.52 9.81 -16.61
CA LYS A 402 28.92 9.36 -16.61
C LYS A 402 29.15 8.13 -17.50
N ALA A 403 28.11 7.35 -17.76
CA ALA A 403 28.12 6.24 -18.70
C ALA A 403 28.09 6.68 -20.18
N GLY A 404 27.90 7.98 -20.48
CA GLY A 404 27.79 8.51 -21.84
C GLY A 404 26.38 8.40 -22.43
N TYR A 405 25.37 8.20 -21.58
CA TYR A 405 23.96 8.11 -21.96
C TYR A 405 23.11 9.08 -21.11
N PRO A 406 23.39 10.40 -21.12
CA PRO A 406 22.63 11.34 -20.29
C PRO A 406 21.13 11.23 -20.55
N LEU A 407 20.36 11.24 -19.47
CA LEU A 407 18.90 11.31 -19.56
C LEU A 407 18.49 12.74 -19.89
N GLU A 408 17.41 12.89 -20.66
CA GLU A 408 16.92 14.20 -21.11
C GLU A 408 16.45 15.09 -19.95
N HIS A 409 15.95 14.49 -18.87
CA HIS A 409 15.32 15.19 -17.75
C HIS A 409 15.86 14.69 -16.41
N PRO A 410 15.97 15.57 -15.39
CA PRO A 410 16.36 15.17 -14.04
C PRO A 410 15.23 14.39 -13.33
N PHE A 411 15.61 13.54 -12.38
CA PHE A 411 14.68 12.61 -11.70
C PHE A 411 14.84 12.56 -10.17
N ASP A 412 15.89 13.19 -9.61
CA ASP A 412 16.30 13.03 -8.21
C ASP A 412 15.99 14.27 -7.35
N PHE A 413 16.64 14.40 -6.18
CA PHE A 413 16.41 15.50 -5.24
C PHE A 413 16.78 16.90 -5.80
N ARG A 414 17.49 16.99 -6.94
CA ARG A 414 17.68 18.27 -7.66
C ARG A 414 16.35 18.84 -8.17
N VAL A 415 15.34 17.99 -8.37
CA VAL A 415 14.01 18.41 -8.80
C VAL A 415 13.22 18.90 -7.60
N LYS A 416 13.07 20.22 -7.47
CA LYS A 416 12.22 20.84 -6.43
C LYS A 416 10.81 20.26 -6.49
N GLY A 417 10.39 19.63 -5.38
CA GLY A 417 9.12 18.94 -5.26
C GLY A 417 9.27 17.45 -4.96
N VAL A 418 10.39 16.83 -5.34
CA VAL A 418 10.71 15.44 -4.95
C VAL A 418 11.01 15.40 -3.46
N THR A 419 10.18 14.70 -2.70
CA THR A 419 10.30 14.65 -1.24
C THR A 419 10.83 13.30 -0.73
N SER A 420 10.69 12.23 -1.51
CA SER A 420 11.33 10.93 -1.23
C SER A 420 11.65 10.16 -2.50
N ILE A 421 12.62 9.24 -2.38
CA ILE A 421 13.06 8.33 -3.43
C ILE A 421 13.25 6.95 -2.82
N SER A 422 12.79 5.89 -3.48
CA SER A 422 13.15 4.51 -3.14
C SER A 422 14.14 3.93 -4.15
N ALA A 423 15.14 3.16 -3.71
CA ALA A 423 16.18 2.61 -4.59
C ALA A 423 16.70 1.24 -4.09
N ASP A 424 16.60 0.19 -4.92
CA ASP A 424 17.00 -1.16 -4.48
C ASP A 424 18.49 -1.42 -4.70
N THR A 425 19.22 -1.56 -3.59
CA THR A 425 20.61 -2.04 -3.62
C THR A 425 20.69 -3.50 -4.09
N HIS A 426 19.67 -4.34 -3.81
CA HIS A 426 19.63 -5.74 -4.27
C HIS A 426 19.26 -5.96 -5.76
N LYS A 427 19.06 -4.86 -6.50
CA LYS A 427 18.88 -4.85 -7.95
C LYS A 427 20.20 -4.44 -8.62
N TYR A 428 20.27 -3.29 -9.28
CA TYR A 428 21.50 -2.82 -9.93
C TYR A 428 22.55 -2.28 -8.96
N GLY A 429 22.27 -2.24 -7.65
CA GLY A 429 23.33 -2.08 -6.65
C GLY A 429 24.18 -3.35 -6.48
N TYR A 430 23.73 -4.49 -7.04
CA TYR A 430 24.39 -5.79 -7.00
C TYR A 430 24.64 -6.35 -5.59
N ALA A 431 23.94 -5.81 -4.59
CA ALA A 431 23.92 -6.32 -3.22
C ALA A 431 23.13 -7.65 -3.14
N PRO A 432 23.30 -8.44 -2.07
CA PRO A 432 22.44 -9.61 -1.85
C PRO A 432 20.96 -9.22 -1.70
N LYS A 433 20.07 -10.18 -1.97
CA LYS A 433 18.63 -10.03 -1.73
C LYS A 433 18.37 -9.70 -0.26
N GLY A 434 17.37 -8.86 0.00
CA GLY A 434 17.05 -8.41 1.36
C GLY A 434 17.55 -7.00 1.72
N SER A 435 17.95 -6.17 0.75
CA SER A 435 18.42 -4.79 1.00
C SER A 435 17.87 -3.78 0.00
N SER A 436 17.35 -2.65 0.48
CA SER A 436 16.88 -1.51 -0.30
C SER A 436 16.96 -0.23 0.55
N LEU A 437 16.56 0.90 -0.02
CA LEU A 437 16.65 2.22 0.60
C LEU A 437 15.37 3.02 0.36
N VAL A 438 14.92 3.69 1.42
CA VAL A 438 13.97 4.81 1.34
C VAL A 438 14.69 6.07 1.80
N LEU A 439 14.74 7.06 0.92
CA LEU A 439 15.40 8.34 1.13
C LEU A 439 14.36 9.45 1.17
N TYR A 440 14.62 10.48 1.96
CA TYR A 440 13.79 11.66 2.09
C TYR A 440 14.65 12.91 1.91
N SER A 441 14.05 13.93 1.30
CA SER A 441 14.64 15.27 1.15
C SER A 441 14.95 15.95 2.48
N ASP A 442 14.21 15.61 3.55
CA ASP A 442 14.28 16.26 4.85
C ASP A 442 13.88 15.27 5.96
N LYS A 443 14.53 15.38 7.13
CA LYS A 443 14.24 14.58 8.33
C LYS A 443 12.78 14.68 8.77
N LYS A 444 12.13 15.83 8.58
CA LYS A 444 10.72 16.01 8.97
C LYS A 444 9.79 15.00 8.32
N TYR A 445 10.08 14.57 7.08
CA TYR A 445 9.29 13.52 6.42
C TYR A 445 9.60 12.15 6.99
N ARG A 446 10.89 11.84 7.19
CA ARG A 446 11.32 10.54 7.72
C ARG A 446 10.78 10.30 9.13
N ASN A 447 10.65 11.33 9.96
CA ASN A 447 10.16 11.20 11.33
C ASN A 447 8.80 10.50 11.40
N TYR A 448 7.88 10.77 10.46
CA TYR A 448 6.57 10.12 10.39
C TYR A 448 6.62 8.64 10.02
N GLN A 449 7.74 8.15 9.48
CA GLN A 449 7.88 6.73 9.18
C GLN A 449 8.12 5.91 10.45
N PHE A 450 8.76 6.50 11.47
CA PHE A 450 9.18 5.79 12.67
C PHE A 450 7.99 5.25 13.46
N PHE A 451 8.27 4.19 14.23
CA PHE A 451 7.38 3.67 15.26
C PHE A 451 8.07 3.81 16.62
N VAL A 452 7.33 4.28 17.61
CA VAL A 452 7.78 4.44 18.99
C VAL A 452 6.65 4.00 19.92
N ASP A 453 6.98 3.11 20.86
CA ASP A 453 6.12 2.71 21.97
C ASP A 453 6.84 3.04 23.28
N THR A 454 6.30 4.01 24.01
CA THR A 454 6.91 4.52 25.25
C THR A 454 6.46 3.76 26.50
N ASP A 455 5.36 3.00 26.40
CA ASP A 455 4.64 2.48 27.56
C ASP A 455 4.73 0.95 27.66
N TRP A 456 5.39 0.31 26.69
CA TRP A 456 5.63 -1.12 26.69
C TRP A 456 6.53 -1.56 27.89
N GLN A 457 6.10 -2.60 28.60
CA GLN A 457 6.75 -3.08 29.83
C GLN A 457 8.20 -3.58 29.64
N GLY A 458 8.60 -3.91 28.41
CA GLY A 458 9.99 -4.27 28.07
C GLY A 458 10.94 -3.08 27.97
N GLY A 459 10.44 -1.86 28.17
CA GLY A 459 11.17 -0.61 28.01
C GLY A 459 10.76 0.14 26.74
N ILE A 460 11.27 1.37 26.58
CA ILE A 460 10.99 2.20 25.41
C ILE A 460 11.43 1.45 24.13
N TYR A 461 10.50 1.24 23.21
CA TYR A 461 10.76 0.57 21.95
C TYR A 461 10.68 1.56 20.79
N ALA A 462 11.69 1.57 19.92
CA ALA A 462 11.69 2.40 18.72
C ALA A 462 12.25 1.61 17.53
N SER A 463 11.54 1.65 16.39
CA SER A 463 12.02 1.06 15.14
C SER A 463 11.99 2.08 13.98
N PRO A 464 13.04 2.12 13.15
CA PRO A 464 13.07 3.03 12.01
C PRO A 464 12.28 2.52 10.80
N THR A 465 11.99 1.20 10.73
CA THR A 465 11.26 0.53 9.63
C THR A 465 10.27 -0.51 10.18
N ILE A 466 9.71 -1.37 9.33
CA ILE A 466 8.66 -2.34 9.71
C ILE A 466 9.20 -3.36 10.72
N ALA A 467 10.43 -3.83 10.54
CA ALA A 467 11.00 -4.90 11.35
C ALA A 467 11.63 -4.40 12.66
N GLY A 468 11.61 -5.27 13.68
CA GLY A 468 12.45 -5.18 14.87
C GLY A 468 13.85 -5.74 14.61
N SER A 469 14.05 -7.02 14.92
CA SER A 469 15.29 -7.74 14.58
C SER A 469 15.48 -7.84 13.06
N ARG A 470 16.72 -7.62 12.58
CA ARG A 470 17.06 -7.65 11.15
C ARG A 470 18.40 -8.35 10.88
N PRO A 471 18.60 -8.96 9.71
CA PRO A 471 19.84 -9.67 9.38
C PRO A 471 20.96 -8.69 9.00
N GLY A 472 21.80 -8.30 9.97
CA GLY A 472 22.86 -7.32 9.76
C GLY A 472 23.92 -7.74 8.73
N GLY A 473 24.14 -9.05 8.55
CA GLY A 473 25.00 -9.58 7.48
C GLY A 473 24.60 -9.12 6.07
N ILE A 474 23.30 -8.90 5.83
CA ILE A 474 22.82 -8.39 4.52
C ILE A 474 23.22 -6.93 4.32
N SER A 475 23.09 -6.09 5.35
CA SER A 475 23.54 -4.70 5.30
C SER A 475 25.06 -4.60 5.13
N ALA A 476 25.84 -5.46 5.81
CA ALA A 476 27.29 -5.52 5.64
C ALA A 476 27.69 -5.90 4.19
N ALA A 477 27.07 -6.93 3.63
CA ALA A 477 27.32 -7.33 2.25
C ALA A 477 26.82 -6.28 1.23
N CYS A 478 25.75 -5.54 1.51
CA CYS A 478 25.34 -4.39 0.70
C CYS A 478 26.41 -3.30 0.67
N TRP A 479 26.97 -2.96 1.83
CA TRP A 479 28.07 -2.00 1.91
C TRP A 479 29.32 -2.51 1.17
N ALA A 480 29.64 -3.79 1.31
CA ALA A 480 30.75 -4.41 0.58
C ALA A 480 30.56 -4.31 -0.94
N ALA A 481 29.34 -4.53 -1.46
CA ALA A 481 29.03 -4.35 -2.88
C ALA A 481 29.30 -2.90 -3.33
N LEU A 482 28.78 -1.90 -2.59
CA LEU A 482 28.98 -0.49 -2.92
C LEU A 482 30.46 -0.11 -2.96
N MET A 483 31.23 -0.56 -1.97
CA MET A 483 32.66 -0.26 -1.87
C MET A 483 33.49 -1.00 -2.90
N HIS A 484 33.12 -2.23 -3.24
CA HIS A 484 33.82 -3.03 -4.23
C HIS A 484 33.65 -2.49 -5.65
N PHE A 485 32.42 -2.09 -6.01
CA PHE A 485 32.16 -1.51 -7.32
C PHE A 485 32.75 -0.10 -7.43
N GLY A 486 32.54 0.74 -6.40
CA GLY A 486 32.83 2.16 -6.50
C GLY A 486 32.09 2.83 -7.67
N GLU A 487 32.37 4.11 -7.91
CA GLU A 487 31.73 4.83 -9.01
C GLU A 487 32.11 4.24 -10.38
N ASN A 488 33.40 3.94 -10.60
CA ASN A 488 33.91 3.42 -11.86
C ASN A 488 33.27 2.07 -12.23
N GLY A 489 33.12 1.16 -11.26
CA GLY A 489 32.48 -0.14 -11.49
C GLY A 489 31.01 0.00 -11.85
N TYR A 490 30.26 0.87 -11.17
CA TYR A 490 28.86 1.12 -11.53
C TYR A 490 28.69 1.81 -12.88
N VAL A 491 29.56 2.77 -13.22
CA VAL A 491 29.56 3.41 -14.55
C VAL A 491 29.83 2.38 -15.65
N GLU A 492 30.80 1.48 -15.47
CA GLU A 492 31.10 0.44 -16.44
C GLU A 492 29.97 -0.61 -16.56
N ALA A 493 29.41 -1.05 -15.44
CA ALA A 493 28.28 -1.97 -15.44
C ALA A 493 27.06 -1.34 -16.16
N THR A 494 26.78 -0.06 -15.89
CA THR A 494 25.72 0.71 -16.58
C THR A 494 25.99 0.78 -18.08
N LYS A 495 27.22 1.09 -18.51
CA LYS A 495 27.60 1.09 -19.94
C LYS A 495 27.30 -0.26 -20.60
N GLN A 496 27.68 -1.38 -19.98
CA GLN A 496 27.46 -2.70 -20.54
C GLN A 496 25.97 -3.04 -20.68
N ILE A 497 25.18 -2.75 -19.65
CA ILE A 497 23.74 -3.00 -19.64
C ILE A 497 23.05 -2.15 -20.71
N ILE A 498 23.33 -0.84 -20.75
CA ILE A 498 22.68 0.07 -21.69
C ILE A 498 23.09 -0.23 -23.13
N LYS A 499 24.35 -0.55 -23.42
CA LYS A 499 24.77 -1.02 -24.75
C LYS A 499 23.96 -2.25 -25.18
N THR A 500 23.81 -3.22 -24.28
CA THR A 500 23.05 -4.44 -24.53
C THR A 500 21.56 -4.16 -24.77
N ALA A 501 20.95 -3.31 -23.93
CA ALA A 501 19.55 -2.93 -24.06
C ALA A 501 19.28 -2.13 -25.35
N ARG A 502 20.15 -1.19 -25.71
CA ARG A 502 20.05 -0.41 -26.96
C ARG A 502 20.23 -1.29 -28.20
N PHE A 503 21.10 -2.30 -28.13
CA PHE A 503 21.26 -3.31 -29.19
C PHE A 503 20.00 -4.17 -29.35
N LEU A 504 19.41 -4.63 -28.25
CA LEU A 504 18.24 -5.49 -28.28
C LEU A 504 16.94 -4.78 -28.66
N LYS A 505 16.84 -3.48 -28.35
CA LYS A 505 15.62 -2.63 -28.41
C LYS A 505 14.45 -3.32 -29.11
N SER A 506 13.60 -3.96 -28.32
CA SER A 506 12.42 -4.71 -28.76
C SER A 506 11.17 -4.21 -28.04
N ASP A 507 10.00 -4.50 -28.62
CA ASP A 507 8.69 -4.13 -28.04
C ASP A 507 8.20 -5.12 -26.95
N ILE A 508 9.07 -6.05 -26.51
CA ILE A 508 8.77 -7.06 -25.47
C ILE A 508 9.59 -6.74 -24.22
N HIS A 509 8.97 -6.80 -23.04
CA HIS A 509 9.67 -6.60 -21.78
C HIS A 509 10.63 -7.76 -21.48
N PHE A 510 11.93 -7.45 -21.47
CA PHE A 510 12.98 -8.31 -20.92
C PHE A 510 13.99 -7.43 -20.17
N CYS A 511 14.07 -7.59 -18.85
CA CYS A 511 14.89 -6.77 -17.97
C CYS A 511 16.36 -7.22 -18.04
N ILE A 512 17.20 -6.39 -18.66
CA ILE A 512 18.61 -6.68 -18.90
C ILE A 512 19.44 -6.42 -17.64
N THR A 513 20.19 -7.44 -17.19
CA THR A 513 21.10 -7.35 -16.07
C THR A 513 22.55 -7.47 -16.51
N LEU A 514 23.49 -7.31 -15.58
CA LEU A 514 24.91 -7.47 -15.87
C LEU A 514 25.24 -8.92 -16.26
N LEU A 515 24.49 -9.89 -15.74
CA LEU A 515 24.59 -11.30 -16.13
C LEU A 515 24.40 -11.47 -17.64
N HIS A 516 23.34 -10.88 -18.20
CA HIS A 516 23.03 -10.94 -19.63
C HIS A 516 24.13 -10.29 -20.47
N ALA A 517 24.63 -9.13 -20.02
CA ALA A 517 25.71 -8.42 -20.72
C ALA A 517 27.02 -9.22 -20.73
N ARG A 518 27.42 -9.82 -19.61
CA ARG A 518 28.65 -10.62 -19.48
C ARG A 518 28.58 -11.93 -20.27
N LYS A 519 27.45 -12.64 -20.21
CA LYS A 519 27.22 -13.90 -20.92
C LYS A 519 26.93 -13.72 -22.42
N ARG A 520 26.79 -12.48 -22.90
CA ARG A 520 26.53 -12.12 -24.31
C ARG A 520 25.27 -12.80 -24.89
N VAL A 521 24.26 -13.04 -24.04
CA VAL A 521 23.03 -13.79 -24.41
C VAL A 521 22.12 -13.06 -25.40
N ALA A 522 22.37 -11.77 -25.65
CA ALA A 522 21.53 -10.94 -26.52
C ALA A 522 21.40 -11.49 -27.96
N ILE A 523 22.47 -12.08 -28.51
CA ILE A 523 22.44 -12.66 -29.87
C ILE A 523 21.50 -13.86 -29.93
N GLN A 524 21.63 -14.78 -28.97
CA GLN A 524 20.77 -15.96 -28.90
C GLN A 524 19.32 -15.56 -28.63
N PHE A 525 19.09 -14.63 -27.69
CA PHE A 525 17.76 -14.09 -27.42
C PHE A 525 17.09 -13.52 -28.67
N LEU A 526 17.80 -12.74 -29.47
CA LEU A 526 17.26 -12.16 -30.70
C LEU A 526 16.96 -13.23 -31.76
N LYS A 527 17.81 -14.26 -31.87
CA LYS A 527 17.58 -15.40 -32.76
C LYS A 527 16.31 -16.15 -32.35
N ASP A 528 16.17 -16.48 -31.07
CA ASP A 528 15.02 -17.22 -30.54
C ASP A 528 13.71 -16.44 -30.73
N ILE A 529 13.72 -15.13 -30.52
CA ILE A 529 12.56 -14.26 -30.78
C ILE A 529 12.19 -14.27 -32.27
N ARG A 530 13.17 -14.14 -33.17
CA ARG A 530 12.91 -14.16 -34.63
C ARG A 530 12.31 -15.50 -35.07
N GLU A 531 12.86 -16.61 -34.56
CA GLU A 531 12.35 -17.96 -34.85
C GLU A 531 10.94 -18.15 -34.30
N SER A 532 10.69 -17.72 -33.05
CA SER A 532 9.38 -17.80 -32.40
C SER A 532 8.33 -16.99 -33.17
N VAL A 533 8.63 -15.74 -33.54
CA VAL A 533 7.73 -14.91 -34.34
C VAL A 533 7.49 -15.54 -35.71
N THR A 534 8.54 -16.03 -36.37
CA THR A 534 8.40 -16.73 -37.66
C THR A 534 7.48 -17.94 -37.55
N GLN A 535 7.60 -18.73 -36.48
CA GLN A 535 6.74 -19.88 -36.22
C GLN A 535 5.28 -19.46 -35.96
N ILE A 536 5.05 -18.44 -35.12
CA ILE A 536 3.71 -17.92 -34.82
C ILE A 536 3.05 -17.37 -36.10
N MET A 537 3.81 -16.66 -36.93
CA MET A 537 3.32 -16.07 -38.17
C MET A 537 2.93 -17.09 -39.25
N LYS A 538 3.37 -18.37 -39.14
CA LYS A 538 2.87 -19.45 -40.01
C LYS A 538 1.38 -19.73 -39.78
N ASN A 539 0.88 -19.52 -38.57
CA ASN A 539 -0.54 -19.64 -38.26
C ASN A 539 -0.97 -18.66 -37.15
N PRO A 540 -1.19 -17.37 -37.49
CA PRO A 540 -1.52 -16.33 -36.51
C PRO A 540 -2.86 -16.54 -35.79
N LYS A 541 -3.74 -17.38 -36.35
CA LYS A 541 -5.06 -17.70 -35.79
C LYS A 541 -5.05 -19.00 -34.98
N ALA A 542 -3.90 -19.65 -34.83
CA ALA A 542 -3.77 -20.83 -33.97
C ALA A 542 -4.17 -20.47 -32.53
N LYS A 543 -4.83 -21.41 -31.84
CA LYS A 543 -5.19 -21.23 -30.43
C LYS A 543 -3.92 -21.13 -29.60
N THR A 544 -3.84 -20.13 -28.73
CA THR A 544 -2.76 -20.00 -27.75
C THR A 544 -2.77 -21.20 -26.81
N THR A 545 -1.61 -21.78 -26.53
CA THR A 545 -1.44 -22.95 -25.67
C THR A 545 -0.63 -22.62 -24.41
N GLY A 546 -0.60 -23.55 -23.44
CA GLY A 546 0.22 -23.45 -22.22
C GLY A 546 -0.11 -22.23 -21.36
N MET A 547 0.92 -21.68 -20.70
CA MET A 547 0.78 -20.52 -19.81
C MET A 547 0.27 -19.26 -20.52
N GLY A 548 0.53 -19.10 -21.82
CA GLY A 548 0.04 -17.96 -22.60
C GLY A 548 -1.49 -17.86 -22.60
N ALA A 549 -2.19 -19.00 -22.64
CA ALA A 549 -3.64 -19.05 -22.56
C ALA A 549 -4.15 -18.58 -21.18
N ILE A 550 -3.47 -18.97 -20.10
CA ILE A 550 -3.81 -18.57 -18.73
C ILE A 550 -3.68 -17.05 -18.57
N TYR A 551 -2.60 -16.44 -19.08
CA TYR A 551 -2.42 -14.98 -19.05
C TYR A 551 -3.46 -14.24 -19.90
N GLY A 552 -3.85 -14.78 -21.06
CA GLY A 552 -4.91 -14.22 -21.90
C GLY A 552 -6.25 -14.23 -21.19
N MET A 553 -6.64 -15.39 -20.63
CA MET A 553 -7.88 -15.53 -19.87
C MET A 553 -7.92 -14.57 -18.67
N ALA A 554 -6.84 -14.51 -17.89
CA ALA A 554 -6.73 -13.63 -16.72
C ALA A 554 -6.94 -12.14 -17.04
N GLN A 555 -6.63 -11.69 -18.25
CA GLN A 555 -6.90 -10.31 -18.68
C GLN A 555 -8.37 -10.11 -19.11
N THR A 556 -8.96 -11.09 -19.78
CA THR A 556 -10.33 -11.00 -20.33
C THR A 556 -11.45 -11.27 -19.32
N THR A 557 -11.18 -11.97 -18.21
CA THR A 557 -12.25 -12.36 -17.26
C THR A 557 -12.93 -11.13 -16.65
N VAL A 558 -14.23 -10.95 -16.85
CA VAL A 558 -14.94 -9.77 -16.30
C VAL A 558 -14.93 -9.77 -14.77
N ASP A 559 -15.11 -10.93 -14.16
CA ASP A 559 -15.02 -11.09 -12.71
C ASP A 559 -13.55 -11.13 -12.24
N ARG A 560 -13.12 -10.06 -11.56
CA ARG A 560 -11.78 -9.95 -11.01
C ARG A 560 -11.59 -10.80 -9.75
N ASN A 561 -12.67 -11.20 -9.08
CA ASN A 561 -12.61 -12.06 -7.90
C ASN A 561 -12.08 -13.44 -8.27
N MET A 562 -12.47 -13.97 -9.43
CA MET A 562 -11.93 -15.23 -9.96
C MET A 562 -10.40 -15.20 -10.07
N VAL A 563 -9.82 -14.11 -10.56
CA VAL A 563 -8.34 -13.98 -10.66
C VAL A 563 -7.72 -13.94 -9.26
N ALA A 564 -8.36 -13.28 -8.29
CA ALA A 564 -7.89 -13.25 -6.90
C ALA A 564 -7.95 -14.62 -6.22
N GLU A 565 -9.02 -15.39 -6.44
CA GLU A 565 -9.16 -16.75 -5.92
C GLU A 565 -8.10 -17.67 -6.52
N LEU A 566 -7.91 -17.64 -7.84
CA LEU A 566 -6.86 -18.42 -8.52
C LEU A 566 -5.46 -18.03 -8.06
N SER A 567 -5.22 -16.74 -7.81
CA SER A 567 -3.95 -16.28 -7.24
C SER A 567 -3.73 -16.81 -5.82
N SER A 568 -4.79 -16.91 -5.02
CA SER A 568 -4.72 -17.46 -3.66
C SER A 568 -4.40 -18.96 -3.69
N VAL A 569 -5.07 -19.71 -4.57
CA VAL A 569 -4.78 -21.13 -4.81
C VAL A 569 -3.34 -21.35 -5.27
N PHE A 570 -2.84 -20.48 -6.15
CA PHE A 570 -1.45 -20.50 -6.57
C PHE A 570 -0.50 -20.29 -5.37
N LEU A 571 -0.77 -19.31 -4.51
CA LEU A 571 0.04 -19.06 -3.31
C LEU A 571 0.01 -20.25 -2.34
N ASP A 572 -1.14 -20.89 -2.12
CA ASP A 572 -1.25 -22.11 -1.31
C ASP A 572 -0.41 -23.25 -1.89
N SER A 573 -0.37 -23.37 -3.22
CA SER A 573 0.40 -24.43 -3.88
C SER A 573 1.91 -24.31 -3.66
N LEU A 574 2.44 -23.10 -3.42
CA LEU A 574 3.86 -22.86 -3.13
C LEU A 574 4.29 -23.45 -1.78
N TYR A 575 3.35 -23.66 -0.86
CA TYR A 575 3.60 -24.25 0.47
C TYR A 575 3.16 -25.71 0.57
N SER A 576 2.79 -26.33 -0.56
CA SER A 576 2.42 -27.73 -0.60
C SER A 576 3.62 -28.64 -0.31
N THR A 577 3.39 -29.68 0.49
CA THR A 577 4.35 -30.77 0.71
C THR A 577 3.72 -32.13 0.37
N ASP A 578 2.62 -32.11 -0.39
CA ASP A 578 1.94 -33.31 -0.85
C ASP A 578 2.81 -34.02 -1.89
N THR A 579 3.10 -35.30 -1.67
CA THR A 579 3.79 -36.12 -2.65
C THR A 579 2.79 -36.51 -3.74
N VAL A 580 3.05 -36.11 -4.98
CA VAL A 580 2.26 -36.56 -6.13
C VAL A 580 2.57 -38.05 -6.33
N THR A 581 1.75 -38.92 -5.74
CA THR A 581 1.72 -40.32 -6.15
C THR A 581 1.30 -40.34 -7.61
N GLN A 582 2.18 -40.80 -8.50
CA GLN A 582 1.76 -41.15 -9.85
C GLN A 582 0.68 -42.22 -9.73
N GLY A 583 -0.58 -41.81 -9.83
CA GLY A 583 -1.71 -42.72 -9.80
C GLY A 583 -1.56 -43.74 -10.92
N SER A 584 -1.56 -45.01 -10.50
CA SER A 584 -1.85 -46.21 -11.28
C SER A 584 -2.41 -45.92 -12.68
N GLN A 585 -1.70 -46.38 -13.71
CA GLN A 585 -2.34 -46.74 -14.97
C GLN A 585 -3.56 -47.61 -14.63
N MET A 586 -4.76 -47.13 -14.93
CA MET A 586 -5.94 -47.98 -14.94
C MET A 586 -5.72 -49.02 -16.03
N ASN A 587 -5.20 -50.19 -15.65
CA ASN A 587 -5.30 -51.42 -16.43
C ASN A 587 -6.77 -51.84 -16.45
N GLY A 588 -7.54 -51.19 -17.32
CA GLY A 588 -8.82 -51.70 -17.78
C GLY A 588 -8.58 -52.80 -18.81
N SER A 589 -8.15 -53.98 -18.36
CA SER A 589 -8.26 -55.19 -19.16
C SER A 589 -9.74 -55.55 -19.26
N PRO A 590 -10.33 -55.69 -20.47
CA PRO A 590 -11.70 -56.15 -20.59
C PRO A 590 -11.74 -57.64 -20.20
N LYS A 591 -12.52 -57.98 -19.17
CA LYS A 591 -12.86 -59.39 -18.89
C LYS A 591 -13.70 -59.93 -20.05
N PRO A 592 -13.35 -61.08 -20.64
CA PRO A 592 -14.18 -61.72 -21.65
C PRO A 592 -15.32 -62.53 -21.02
N ARG A 593 -16.48 -62.40 -21.69
CA ARG A 593 -17.79 -63.06 -21.53
C ARG A 593 -18.76 -62.45 -20.53
#